data_AF-A0A7C6NBB9-F1
#
_entry.id   AF-A0A7C6NBB9-F1
#
_cell.length_a   1.000
_cell.length_b   1.000
_cell.length_c   1.000
_cell.angle_alpha   90.00
_cell.angle_beta   90.00
_cell.angle_gamma   90.00
#
_symmetry.space_group_name_H-M   'P 1'
#
loop_
_entity.id
_entity.type
_entity.pdbx_description
1 polymer ?
#
loop_
_entity_poly.entity_id
_entity_poly.type
_entity_poly.pdbx_seq_one_letter_code
_entity_poly.pdbx_strand_id
1 'polypeptide(L)'
;MRTINRLNEEIARWAFEIIYKTNTSWKIVFTNPTAGPWKTIKAPSKINGVEGEVYRFILEEDRPDIVMFNDDLETVIIIEAKDSLEKLLDRAQAIKSAAVVVKLANILRAKGTNAYWRGRENYKVILGLLWGSTDYPENDIEKRRLYDYYHNLVKDEEVVFSDLIIGVETLYRSGNLQCEAFYKDYSGDASTLGEHIIETLME
;
A
#
# COMPACT_ATOMS: atom_id res chain seq x y z
N MET A 1 15.55 13.09 -22.43
CA MET A 1 15.06 12.54 -21.14
C MET A 1 15.65 13.36 -20.02
N ARG A 2 14.85 13.78 -19.03
CA ARG A 2 15.40 14.38 -17.81
C ARG A 2 16.14 13.29 -17.05
N THR A 3 17.42 13.49 -16.79
CA THR A 3 18.22 12.59 -15.95
C THR A 3 17.69 12.68 -14.53
N ILE A 4 17.25 11.56 -13.95
CA ILE A 4 16.90 11.50 -12.54
C ILE A 4 18.21 11.55 -11.76
N ASN A 5 18.51 12.70 -11.15
CA ASN A 5 19.74 12.90 -10.37
C ASN A 5 19.68 12.22 -9.00
N ARG A 6 18.47 11.93 -8.48
CA ARG A 6 18.24 11.21 -7.22
C ARG A 6 16.80 10.69 -7.18
N LEU A 7 16.61 9.46 -6.71
CA LEU A 7 15.28 8.92 -6.39
C LEU A 7 14.69 9.71 -5.21
N ASN A 8 13.45 10.16 -5.35
CA ASN A 8 12.68 10.80 -4.28
C ASN A 8 11.33 10.07 -4.12
N GLU A 9 10.56 10.46 -3.10
CA GLU A 9 9.35 9.72 -2.70
C GLU A 9 8.32 9.73 -3.82
N GLU A 10 8.20 10.87 -4.52
CA GLU A 10 7.29 11.03 -5.65
C GLU A 10 7.66 10.15 -6.83
N ILE A 11 8.95 10.03 -7.16
CA ILE A 11 9.43 9.18 -8.27
C ILE A 11 9.24 7.70 -7.90
N ALA A 12 9.53 7.30 -6.66
CA ALA A 12 9.32 5.93 -6.20
C ALA A 12 7.83 5.55 -6.28
N ARG A 13 6.96 6.41 -5.76
CA ARG A 13 5.50 6.24 -5.84
C ARG A 13 4.99 6.27 -7.28
N TRP A 14 5.50 7.15 -8.14
CA TRP A 14 5.09 7.20 -9.56
C TRP A 14 5.49 5.94 -10.32
N ALA A 15 6.69 5.42 -10.08
CA ALA A 15 7.14 4.17 -10.71
C ALA A 15 6.17 3.04 -10.38
N PHE A 16 5.82 2.91 -9.10
CA PHE A 16 4.79 1.99 -8.63
C PHE A 16 3.47 2.24 -9.35
N GLU A 17 2.91 3.45 -9.27
CA GLU A 17 1.62 3.73 -9.89
C GLU A 17 1.56 3.41 -11.38
N ILE A 18 2.63 3.69 -12.14
CA ILE A 18 2.68 3.40 -13.58
C ILE A 18 2.69 1.88 -13.81
N ILE A 19 3.56 1.15 -13.11
CA ILE A 19 3.71 -0.30 -13.30
C ILE A 19 2.41 -1.02 -12.89
N TYR A 20 1.84 -0.65 -11.74
CA TYR A 20 0.71 -1.36 -11.15
C TYR A 20 -0.65 -0.94 -11.74
N LYS A 21 -0.81 0.30 -12.26
CA LYS A 21 -2.07 0.71 -12.93
C LYS A 21 -2.29 0.05 -14.29
N THR A 22 -1.23 -0.33 -15.00
CA THR A 22 -1.36 -0.79 -16.39
C THR A 22 -1.35 -2.30 -16.53
N ASN A 23 -0.76 -3.03 -15.59
CA ASN A 23 -0.43 -4.45 -15.80
C ASN A 23 -1.15 -5.41 -14.82
N THR A 24 -1.72 -4.91 -13.73
CA THR A 24 -2.20 -5.79 -12.65
C THR A 24 -3.73 -5.81 -12.51
N SER A 25 -4.25 -6.86 -11.86
CA SER A 25 -5.64 -6.94 -11.41
C SER A 25 -5.96 -6.02 -10.22
N TRP A 26 -4.93 -5.34 -9.67
CA TRP A 26 -5.07 -4.45 -8.53
C TRP A 26 -5.54 -3.04 -8.94
N LYS A 27 -6.54 -2.54 -8.22
CA LYS A 27 -7.13 -1.22 -8.49
C LYS A 27 -6.65 -0.22 -7.45
N ILE A 28 -5.86 0.77 -7.88
CA ILE A 28 -5.47 1.90 -7.04
C ILE A 28 -6.66 2.85 -6.90
N VAL A 29 -7.19 2.96 -5.68
CA VAL A 29 -8.39 3.77 -5.34
C VAL A 29 -8.07 5.08 -4.65
N PHE A 30 -6.83 5.24 -4.20
CA PHE A 30 -6.32 6.46 -3.61
C PHE A 30 -4.82 6.53 -3.80
N THR A 31 -4.36 7.73 -4.14
CA THR A 31 -2.96 8.13 -4.11
C THR A 31 -2.90 9.49 -3.45
N ASN A 32 -2.09 9.67 -2.41
CA ASN A 32 -1.93 10.96 -1.75
C ASN A 32 -1.32 11.98 -2.72
N PRO A 33 -2.07 13.00 -3.14
CA PRO A 33 -1.57 13.94 -4.13
C PRO A 33 -0.61 14.95 -3.49
N THR A 34 0.48 15.28 -4.18
CA THR A 34 1.40 16.37 -3.79
C THR A 34 0.67 17.71 -3.70
N ALA A 35 -0.37 17.91 -4.52
CA ALA A 35 -1.27 19.08 -4.47
C ALA A 35 -2.66 18.76 -5.06
N GLY A 36 -3.72 19.38 -4.54
CA GLY A 36 -5.06 19.35 -5.14
C GLY A 36 -6.20 18.96 -4.18
N PRO A 37 -7.46 19.26 -4.53
CA PRO A 37 -8.64 19.07 -3.67
C PRO A 37 -9.16 17.62 -3.61
N TRP A 38 -8.51 16.69 -4.29
CA TRP A 38 -8.98 15.31 -4.46
C TRP A 38 -8.46 14.38 -3.37
N LYS A 39 -8.83 14.66 -2.11
CA LYS A 39 -8.54 13.79 -0.96
C LYS A 39 -9.63 12.73 -0.80
N THR A 40 -9.90 11.97 -1.87
CA THR A 40 -11.05 11.06 -1.92
C THR A 40 -10.63 9.68 -2.38
N ILE A 41 -11.03 8.64 -1.64
CA ILE A 41 -11.00 7.25 -2.09
C ILE A 41 -12.18 7.04 -3.04
N LYS A 42 -11.90 6.59 -4.26
CA LYS A 42 -12.92 6.27 -5.26
C LYS A 42 -12.77 4.83 -5.73
N ALA A 43 -13.88 4.14 -5.89
CA ALA A 43 -13.88 2.75 -6.35
C ALA A 43 -15.02 2.50 -7.34
N PRO A 44 -14.86 1.54 -8.28
CA PRO A 44 -15.95 1.08 -9.12
C PRO A 44 -16.97 0.27 -8.28
N SER A 45 -18.25 0.57 -8.42
CA SER A 45 -19.31 -0.23 -7.82
C SER A 45 -19.27 -1.67 -8.33
N LYS A 46 -19.44 -2.66 -7.44
CA LYS A 46 -19.59 -4.07 -7.84
C LYS A 46 -20.87 -4.32 -8.66
N ILE A 47 -21.85 -3.41 -8.61
CA ILE A 47 -23.15 -3.59 -9.28
C ILE A 47 -23.08 -3.20 -10.76
N ASN A 48 -22.48 -2.05 -11.08
CA ASN A 48 -22.54 -1.46 -12.42
C ASN A 48 -21.17 -1.00 -12.95
N GLY A 49 -20.09 -1.19 -12.19
CA GLY A 49 -18.74 -0.79 -12.57
C GLY A 49 -18.47 0.72 -12.56
N VAL A 50 -19.47 1.56 -12.27
CA VAL A 50 -19.32 3.01 -12.26
C VAL A 50 -18.51 3.43 -11.04
N GLU A 51 -17.47 4.25 -11.28
CA GLU A 51 -16.65 4.82 -10.22
C GLU A 51 -17.41 5.89 -9.43
N GLY A 52 -17.26 5.86 -8.11
CA GLY A 52 -17.75 6.93 -7.25
C GLY A 52 -17.03 6.99 -5.91
N GLU A 53 -17.45 7.96 -5.09
CA GLU A 53 -16.82 8.31 -3.83
C GLU A 53 -17.15 7.32 -2.71
N VAL A 54 -16.11 6.70 -2.15
CA VAL A 54 -16.19 5.81 -0.98
C VAL A 54 -16.00 6.61 0.30
N TYR A 55 -14.93 7.42 0.32
CA TYR A 55 -14.53 8.18 1.49
C TYR A 55 -13.78 9.44 1.09
N ARG A 56 -14.03 10.53 1.81
CA ARG A 56 -13.35 11.82 1.62
C ARG A 56 -12.66 12.19 2.93
N PHE A 57 -11.33 12.33 2.86
CA PHE A 57 -10.53 12.76 3.99
C PHE A 57 -10.77 14.24 4.27
N ILE A 58 -10.83 14.61 5.54
CA ILE A 58 -10.92 16.02 5.95
C ILE A 58 -9.56 16.72 5.86
N LEU A 59 -9.52 18.04 5.97
CA LEU A 59 -8.34 18.83 5.59
C LEU A 59 -7.07 18.48 6.38
N GLU A 60 -7.23 18.27 7.70
CA GLU A 60 -6.16 18.04 8.68
C GLU A 60 -5.97 16.56 9.03
N GLU A 61 -6.70 15.68 8.36
CA GLU A 61 -6.61 14.26 8.61
C GLU A 61 -5.36 13.65 7.97
N ASP A 62 -4.69 12.81 8.77
CA ASP A 62 -3.60 11.97 8.30
C ASP A 62 -4.10 10.92 7.31
N ARG A 63 -3.27 10.65 6.30
CA ARG A 63 -3.63 9.91 5.09
C ARG A 63 -2.51 8.93 4.75
N PRO A 64 -2.84 7.75 4.19
CA PRO A 64 -1.83 6.86 3.64
C PRO A 64 -1.29 7.44 2.33
N ASP A 65 -0.27 6.84 1.74
CA ASP A 65 0.21 7.27 0.42
C ASP A 65 -0.54 6.59 -0.72
N ILE A 66 -0.88 5.31 -0.56
CA ILE A 66 -1.63 4.55 -1.57
C ILE A 66 -2.67 3.67 -0.89
N VAL A 67 -3.83 3.54 -1.50
CA VAL A 67 -4.80 2.49 -1.17
C VAL A 67 -5.16 1.77 -2.46
N MET A 68 -5.10 0.45 -2.43
CA MET A 68 -5.46 -0.40 -3.54
C MET A 68 -6.21 -1.63 -3.08
N PHE A 69 -6.98 -2.25 -3.97
CA PHE A 69 -7.70 -3.47 -3.66
C PHE A 69 -7.68 -4.45 -4.83
N ASN A 70 -7.89 -5.71 -4.51
CA ASN A 70 -8.09 -6.81 -5.46
C ASN A 70 -9.42 -7.50 -5.13
N ASP A 71 -10.32 -7.58 -6.12
CA ASP A 71 -11.64 -8.19 -5.92
C ASP A 71 -11.57 -9.73 -5.85
N ASP A 72 -10.63 -10.35 -6.55
CA ASP A 72 -10.50 -11.81 -6.61
C ASP A 72 -9.84 -12.37 -5.34
N LEU A 73 -8.87 -11.64 -4.80
CA LEU A 73 -8.19 -11.97 -3.53
C LEU A 73 -8.96 -11.46 -2.30
N GLU A 74 -10.05 -10.72 -2.48
CA GLU A 74 -10.80 -10.03 -1.42
C GLU A 74 -9.89 -9.29 -0.44
N THR A 75 -8.94 -8.51 -0.98
CA THR A 75 -7.85 -7.90 -0.22
C THR A 75 -7.73 -6.41 -0.53
N VAL A 76 -7.41 -5.63 0.50
CA VAL A 76 -7.04 -4.21 0.43
C VAL A 76 -5.63 -4.06 0.97
N ILE A 77 -4.78 -3.33 0.26
CA ILE A 77 -3.45 -2.95 0.75
C ILE A 77 -3.44 -1.44 0.96
N ILE A 78 -3.04 -1.01 2.16
CA ILE A 78 -2.84 0.40 2.51
C ILE A 78 -1.34 0.61 2.67
N ILE A 79 -0.76 1.47 1.82
CA ILE A 79 0.69 1.62 1.68
C ILE A 79 1.16 2.97 2.20
N GLU A 80 2.19 2.94 3.06
CA GLU A 80 3.07 4.08 3.33
C GLU A 80 4.28 4.01 2.39
N ALA A 81 4.63 5.12 1.75
CA ALA A 81 5.72 5.21 0.79
C ALA A 81 6.80 6.18 1.27
N LYS A 82 8.07 5.80 1.13
CA LYS A 82 9.23 6.68 1.32
C LYS A 82 10.25 6.47 0.20
N ASP A 83 11.18 7.40 0.07
CA ASP A 83 12.32 7.28 -0.87
C ASP A 83 13.46 6.41 -0.34
N SER A 84 13.40 5.93 0.90
CA SER A 84 14.33 4.95 1.46
C SER A 84 13.71 4.13 2.58
N LEU A 85 14.23 2.91 2.79
CA LEU A 85 13.80 2.02 3.85
C LEU A 85 14.06 2.63 5.25
N GLU A 86 15.20 3.28 5.42
CA GLU A 86 15.57 3.95 6.68
C GLU A 86 14.52 4.97 7.14
N LYS A 87 13.91 5.70 6.19
CA LYS A 87 12.87 6.69 6.53
C LYS A 87 11.56 6.04 6.97
N LEU A 88 11.25 4.82 6.51
CA LEU A 88 10.12 4.06 7.04
C LEU A 88 10.36 3.57 8.47
N LEU A 89 11.63 3.44 8.88
CA LEU A 89 12.02 3.08 10.25
C LEU A 89 12.05 4.27 11.23
N ASP A 90 11.78 5.50 10.78
CA ASP A 90 11.62 6.62 11.71
C ASP A 90 10.44 6.33 12.66
N ARG A 91 10.73 6.32 13.96
CA ARG A 91 9.78 5.88 14.98
C ARG A 91 8.49 6.70 14.99
N ALA A 92 8.60 8.02 14.86
CA ALA A 92 7.43 8.88 14.93
C ALA A 92 6.55 8.72 13.69
N GLN A 93 7.17 8.63 12.51
CA GLN A 93 6.45 8.38 11.27
C GLN A 93 5.81 6.99 11.23
N ALA A 94 6.53 5.93 11.62
CA ALA A 94 6.00 4.57 11.59
C ALA A 94 4.77 4.37 12.48
N ILE A 95 4.80 4.91 13.72
CA ILE A 95 3.65 4.89 14.62
C ILE A 95 2.45 5.60 13.99
N LYS A 96 2.70 6.74 13.35
CA LYS A 96 1.67 7.52 12.67
C LYS A 96 1.08 6.76 11.48
N SER A 97 1.91 6.19 10.62
CA SER A 97 1.50 5.42 9.45
C SER A 97 0.72 4.16 9.83
N ALA A 98 1.16 3.42 10.86
CA ALA A 98 0.40 2.29 11.39
C ALA A 98 -0.98 2.71 11.92
N ALA A 99 -1.06 3.83 12.66
CA ALA A 99 -2.33 4.35 13.15
C ALA A 99 -3.28 4.77 12.00
N VAL A 100 -2.74 5.32 10.90
CA VAL A 100 -3.51 5.64 9.69
C VAL A 100 -4.09 4.36 9.06
N VAL A 101 -3.31 3.28 8.96
CA VAL A 101 -3.77 1.98 8.43
C VAL A 101 -4.95 1.45 9.26
N VAL A 102 -4.79 1.39 10.59
CA VAL A 102 -5.83 0.91 11.52
C VAL A 102 -7.10 1.75 11.43
N LYS A 103 -6.95 3.08 11.42
CA LYS A 103 -8.08 4.00 11.29
C LYS A 103 -8.81 3.80 9.97
N LEU A 104 -8.08 3.70 8.86
CA LEU A 104 -8.68 3.56 7.55
C LEU A 104 -9.33 2.18 7.37
N ALA A 105 -8.74 1.11 7.93
CA ALA A 105 -9.35 -0.22 7.95
C ALA A 105 -10.75 -0.19 8.62
N ASN A 106 -10.86 0.46 9.78
CA ASN A 106 -12.14 0.70 10.45
C ASN A 106 -13.14 1.46 9.57
N ILE A 107 -12.69 2.54 8.93
CA ILE A 107 -13.53 3.36 8.05
C ILE A 107 -14.06 2.50 6.89
N LEU A 108 -13.19 1.77 6.19
CA LEU A 108 -13.58 0.95 5.03
C LEU A 108 -14.54 -0.17 5.43
N ARG A 109 -14.32 -0.82 6.58
CA ARG A 109 -15.24 -1.81 7.14
C ARG A 109 -16.64 -1.22 7.41
N ALA A 110 -16.70 0.03 7.87
CA ALA A 110 -17.97 0.73 8.11
C ALA A 110 -18.68 1.19 6.81
N LYS A 111 -18.05 1.06 5.63
CA LYS A 111 -18.62 1.50 4.33
C LYS A 111 -19.44 0.43 3.61
N GLY A 112 -19.86 -0.64 4.28
CA GLY A 112 -20.68 -1.71 3.67
C GLY A 112 -22.02 -1.25 3.05
N THR A 113 -22.54 -0.08 3.43
CA THR A 113 -23.75 0.52 2.82
C THR A 113 -23.46 1.52 1.70
N ASN A 114 -22.19 1.91 1.47
CA ASN A 114 -21.81 2.81 0.39
C ASN A 114 -21.92 2.08 -0.96
N ALA A 115 -22.59 2.69 -1.95
CA ALA A 115 -22.86 2.06 -3.25
C ALA A 115 -21.61 1.63 -4.05
N TYR A 116 -20.45 2.20 -3.73
CA TYR A 116 -19.17 1.95 -4.41
C TYR A 116 -18.25 1.00 -3.62
N TRP A 117 -18.55 0.75 -2.34
CA TRP A 117 -17.75 -0.13 -1.46
C TRP A 117 -18.52 -1.36 -0.93
N ARG A 118 -19.84 -1.37 -1.01
CA ARG A 118 -20.68 -2.50 -0.61
C ARG A 118 -20.19 -3.81 -1.23
N GLY A 119 -20.03 -4.82 -0.40
CA GLY A 119 -19.46 -6.13 -0.73
C GLY A 119 -17.93 -6.17 -0.66
N ARG A 120 -17.27 -5.13 -0.10
CA ARG A 120 -15.83 -5.06 0.19
C ARG A 120 -15.52 -4.75 1.67
N GLU A 121 -16.55 -4.59 2.50
CA GLU A 121 -16.41 -4.28 3.93
C GLU A 121 -15.70 -5.37 4.74
N ASN A 122 -15.66 -6.61 4.23
CA ASN A 122 -15.02 -7.75 4.87
C ASN A 122 -13.69 -8.15 4.21
N TYR A 123 -13.19 -7.37 3.25
CA TYR A 123 -11.90 -7.66 2.61
C TYR A 123 -10.78 -7.58 3.65
N LYS A 124 -9.77 -8.44 3.51
CA LYS A 124 -8.60 -8.42 4.39
C LYS A 124 -7.84 -7.13 4.15
N VAL A 125 -7.65 -6.31 5.19
CA VAL A 125 -6.86 -5.08 5.11
C VAL A 125 -5.44 -5.37 5.56
N ILE A 126 -4.48 -5.22 4.65
CA ILE A 126 -3.08 -5.57 4.85
C ILE A 126 -2.24 -4.30 4.85
N LEU A 127 -1.29 -4.22 5.77
CA LEU A 127 -0.32 -3.13 5.81
C LEU A 127 0.72 -3.33 4.71
N GLY A 128 0.88 -2.31 3.87
CA GLY A 128 1.87 -2.25 2.82
C GLY A 128 2.95 -1.19 3.09
N LEU A 129 4.16 -1.45 2.61
CA LEU A 129 5.31 -0.56 2.75
C LEU A 129 6.01 -0.42 1.41
N LEU A 130 6.32 0.80 0.99
CA LEU A 130 7.03 1.08 -0.25
C LEU A 130 8.27 1.91 0.04
N TRP A 131 9.43 1.46 -0.43
CA TRP A 131 10.68 2.22 -0.34
C TRP A 131 11.40 2.33 -1.68
N GLY A 132 12.24 3.35 -1.78
CA GLY A 132 13.17 3.53 -2.89
C GLY A 132 14.58 3.02 -2.57
N SER A 133 15.26 2.52 -3.61
CA SER A 133 16.66 2.09 -3.55
C SER A 133 17.41 2.58 -4.80
N THR A 134 18.71 2.82 -4.67
CA THR A 134 19.56 3.29 -5.78
C THR A 134 20.77 2.37 -5.93
N ASP A 135 21.05 1.99 -7.18
CA ASP A 135 22.14 1.10 -7.62
C ASP A 135 22.05 -0.36 -7.14
N TYR A 136 21.65 -0.59 -5.89
CA TYR A 136 21.51 -1.90 -5.26
C TYR A 136 20.21 -1.98 -4.46
N PRO A 137 19.58 -3.17 -4.40
CA PRO A 137 18.44 -3.39 -3.52
C PRO A 137 18.87 -3.41 -2.04
N GLU A 138 17.93 -3.11 -1.17
CA GLU A 138 18.05 -3.31 0.26
C GLU A 138 18.20 -4.81 0.57
N ASN A 139 18.93 -5.11 1.64
CA ASN A 139 19.17 -6.48 2.03
C ASN A 139 17.99 -7.06 2.85
N ASP A 140 17.88 -8.39 2.88
CA ASP A 140 16.80 -9.09 3.57
C ASP A 140 16.79 -8.90 5.10
N ILE A 141 17.91 -8.51 5.71
CA ILE A 141 17.97 -8.24 7.15
C ILE A 141 17.24 -6.94 7.46
N GLU A 142 17.50 -5.87 6.70
CA GLU A 142 16.81 -4.58 6.88
C GLU A 142 15.33 -4.68 6.50
N LYS A 143 14.99 -5.41 5.43
CA LYS A 143 13.58 -5.69 5.08
C LYS A 143 12.85 -6.40 6.22
N ARG A 144 13.44 -7.45 6.80
CA ARG A 144 12.85 -8.17 7.95
C ARG A 144 12.71 -7.28 9.17
N ARG A 145 13.71 -6.44 9.47
CA ARG A 145 13.66 -5.47 10.57
C ARG A 145 12.53 -4.47 10.40
N LEU A 146 12.34 -3.95 9.18
CA LEU A 146 11.23 -3.08 8.84
C LEU A 146 9.89 -3.77 9.09
N TYR A 147 9.69 -4.98 8.56
CA TYR A 147 8.45 -5.72 8.73
C TYR A 147 8.17 -6.02 10.20
N ASP A 148 9.18 -6.47 10.96
CA ASP A 148 9.01 -6.76 12.40
C ASP A 148 8.63 -5.52 13.19
N TYR A 149 9.14 -4.36 12.78
CA TYR A 149 8.80 -3.11 13.41
C TYR A 149 7.32 -2.75 13.18
N TYR A 150 6.85 -2.77 11.93
CA TYR A 150 5.45 -2.45 11.61
C TYR A 150 4.48 -3.52 12.12
N HIS A 151 4.84 -4.80 12.07
CA HIS A 151 4.03 -5.88 12.62
C HIS A 151 3.75 -5.65 14.10
N ASN A 152 4.78 -5.31 14.88
CA ASN A 152 4.59 -5.00 16.31
C ASN A 152 3.70 -3.79 16.59
N LEU A 153 3.51 -2.89 15.62
CA LEU A 153 2.60 -1.74 15.75
C LEU A 153 1.14 -2.10 15.48
N VAL A 154 0.85 -3.20 14.75
CA VAL A 154 -0.51 -3.53 14.29
C VAL A 154 -0.99 -4.94 14.66
N LYS A 155 -0.14 -5.80 15.21
CA LYS A 155 -0.47 -7.21 15.49
C LYS A 155 -1.65 -7.45 16.44
N ASP A 156 -1.95 -6.48 17.29
CA ASP A 156 -3.04 -6.55 18.27
C ASP A 156 -4.33 -5.86 17.76
N GLU A 157 -4.33 -5.38 16.50
CA GLU A 157 -5.42 -4.64 15.89
C GLU A 157 -6.29 -5.55 15.00
N GLU A 158 -7.42 -6.04 15.52
CA GLU A 158 -8.30 -7.02 14.84
C GLU A 158 -8.81 -6.59 13.44
N VAL A 159 -8.78 -5.28 13.15
CA VAL A 159 -9.22 -4.73 11.86
C VAL A 159 -8.16 -4.80 10.78
N VAL A 160 -6.91 -5.10 11.14
CA VAL A 160 -5.80 -5.31 10.22
C VAL A 160 -5.48 -6.79 10.18
N PHE A 161 -5.36 -7.35 8.98
CA PHE A 161 -4.84 -8.70 8.79
C PHE A 161 -3.32 -8.67 8.96
N SER A 162 -2.87 -8.72 10.22
CA SER A 162 -1.47 -8.54 10.61
C SER A 162 -0.58 -9.76 10.37
N ASP A 163 -1.16 -10.91 10.04
CA ASP A 163 -0.44 -12.13 9.68
C ASP A 163 0.47 -11.93 8.46
N LEU A 164 0.21 -10.90 7.66
CA LEU A 164 0.96 -10.57 6.47
C LEU A 164 1.38 -9.11 6.47
N ILE A 165 2.62 -8.84 6.06
CA ILE A 165 3.07 -7.52 5.62
C ILE A 165 3.53 -7.62 4.18
N ILE A 166 3.12 -6.65 3.36
CA ILE A 166 3.57 -6.52 1.97
C ILE A 166 4.58 -5.40 1.87
N GLY A 167 5.69 -5.66 1.20
CA GLY A 167 6.70 -4.65 0.87
C GLY A 167 6.89 -4.51 -0.62
N VAL A 168 7.18 -3.31 -1.09
CA VAL A 168 7.52 -3.04 -2.48
C VAL A 168 8.75 -2.15 -2.55
N GLU A 169 9.77 -2.63 -3.25
CA GLU A 169 11.00 -1.90 -3.46
C GLU A 169 11.02 -1.31 -4.86
N THR A 170 11.20 0.01 -4.96
CA THR A 170 11.48 0.67 -6.23
C THR A 170 12.97 0.88 -6.38
N LEU A 171 13.62 0.08 -7.23
CA LEU A 171 15.04 0.18 -7.54
C LEU A 171 15.27 1.09 -8.76
N TYR A 172 16.04 2.16 -8.56
CA TYR A 172 16.59 2.96 -9.64
C TYR A 172 18.03 2.52 -9.95
N ARG A 173 18.27 2.03 -11.16
CA ARG A 173 19.60 1.58 -11.59
C ARG A 173 19.85 1.89 -13.06
N SER A 174 20.96 2.58 -13.35
CA SER A 174 21.39 2.89 -14.72
C SER A 174 20.30 3.55 -15.59
N GLY A 175 19.48 4.43 -15.01
CA GLY A 175 18.40 5.12 -15.72
C GLY A 175 17.08 4.34 -15.84
N ASN A 176 17.02 3.12 -15.31
CA ASN A 176 15.80 2.29 -15.29
C ASN A 176 15.21 2.24 -13.89
N LEU A 177 13.87 2.18 -13.83
CA LEU A 177 13.10 1.95 -12.61
C LEU A 177 12.50 0.54 -12.68
N GLN A 178 12.65 -0.21 -11.61
CA GLN A 178 12.06 -1.53 -11.44
C GLN A 178 11.36 -1.59 -10.09
N CYS A 179 10.20 -2.23 -10.04
CA CYS A 179 9.51 -2.53 -8.79
C CYS A 179 9.59 -4.03 -8.54
N GLU A 180 9.90 -4.40 -7.30
CA GLU A 180 9.87 -5.78 -6.84
C GLU A 180 9.02 -5.85 -5.57
N ALA A 181 8.10 -6.79 -5.51
CA ALA A 181 7.20 -6.97 -4.39
C ALA A 181 7.64 -8.17 -3.53
N PHE A 182 7.44 -8.05 -2.22
CA PHE A 182 7.84 -9.02 -1.21
C PHE A 182 6.73 -9.16 -0.17
N TYR A 183 6.74 -10.26 0.57
CA TYR A 183 5.88 -10.42 1.74
C TYR A 183 6.64 -11.03 2.91
N LYS A 184 6.06 -10.89 4.11
CA LYS A 184 6.43 -11.69 5.28
C LYS A 184 5.19 -12.21 5.97
N ASP A 185 5.16 -13.52 6.17
CA ASP A 185 4.13 -14.26 6.90
C ASP A 185 4.56 -14.42 8.37
N TYR A 186 3.65 -14.12 9.29
CA TYR A 186 3.81 -14.22 10.73
C TYR A 186 3.04 -15.38 11.36
N SER A 187 2.02 -15.92 10.68
CA SER A 187 1.22 -17.05 11.20
C SER A 187 1.65 -18.40 10.64
N GLY A 188 2.31 -18.41 9.47
CA GLY A 188 2.65 -19.62 8.71
C GLY A 188 1.51 -20.12 7.80
N ASP A 189 0.29 -19.61 8.03
CA ASP A 189 -0.93 -19.98 7.30
C ASP A 189 -1.30 -18.94 6.23
N ALA A 190 -0.64 -17.77 6.21
CA ALA A 190 -0.89 -16.70 5.25
C ALA A 190 0.01 -16.76 4.01
N SER A 191 1.01 -17.65 3.98
CA SER A 191 1.97 -17.84 2.89
C SER A 191 1.32 -17.93 1.50
N THR A 192 0.31 -18.80 1.33
CA THR A 192 -0.42 -18.94 0.06
C THR A 192 -1.06 -17.64 -0.40
N LEU A 193 -1.62 -16.84 0.52
CA LEU A 193 -2.18 -15.53 0.17
C LEU A 193 -1.06 -14.56 -0.21
N GLY A 194 0.05 -14.55 0.53
CA GLY A 194 1.23 -13.76 0.22
C GLY A 194 1.78 -14.03 -1.17
N GLU A 195 1.95 -15.31 -1.53
CA GLU A 195 2.40 -15.74 -2.86
C GLU A 195 1.49 -15.21 -3.97
N HIS A 196 0.17 -15.43 -3.86
CA HIS A 196 -0.77 -14.91 -4.86
C HIS A 196 -0.79 -13.39 -4.95
N ILE A 197 -0.61 -12.67 -3.82
CA ILE A 197 -0.50 -11.21 -3.83
C ILE A 197 0.74 -10.80 -4.64
N ILE A 198 1.91 -11.41 -4.41
CA ILE A 198 3.12 -11.08 -5.17
C ILE A 198 2.99 -11.45 -6.64
N GLU A 199 2.46 -12.62 -6.96
CA GLU A 199 2.23 -13.04 -8.34
C GLU A 199 1.35 -12.04 -9.10
N THR A 200 0.18 -11.69 -8.55
CA THR A 200 -0.76 -10.76 -9.20
C THR A 200 -0.30 -9.30 -9.20
N LEU A 201 0.65 -8.95 -8.34
CA LEU A 201 1.35 -7.66 -8.35
C LEU A 201 2.39 -7.60 -9.48
N MET A 202 2.92 -8.74 -9.93
CA MET A 202 4.01 -8.80 -10.91
C MET A 202 3.57 -9.23 -12.31
N GLU A 203 2.30 -9.60 -12.50
CA GLU A 203 1.64 -9.78 -13.81
C GLU A 203 1.47 -8.46 -14.59
#